data_AF-A0A814M591-F1
#
_entry.id   AF-A0A814M591-F1
#
_cell.length_a   1.000
_cell.length_b   1.000
_cell.length_c   1.000
_cell.angle_alpha   90.00
_cell.angle_beta   90.00
_cell.angle_gamma   90.00
#
_symmetry.space_group_name_H-M   'P 1'
#
loop_
_entity.id
_entity.type
_entity.pdbx_description
1 polymer ?
#
loop_
_entity_poly.entity_id
_entity_poly.type
_entity_poly.pdbx_seq_one_letter_code
_entity_poly.pdbx_strand_id
1 'polypeptide(L)'
;MLPGLGRNQVNRIKRNAKFSYDEKRDKVNFKPKNSSNYLEVPKPDKRLSINKKFHSIGHFASESTINRIIEKYWWKNLRKNVEKFVKQCKICLRNQPSKVLDHPAQYLKVTGIFDRIGIDLVLGLPETVDGYIGLFVIV
;
A
#
# COMPACT_ATOMS: atom_id res chain seq x y z
N MET A 1 -14.47 40.63 -5.53
CA MET A 1 -14.70 41.13 -4.15
C MET A 1 -16.02 40.56 -3.65
N LEU A 2 -16.15 40.22 -2.37
CA LEU A 2 -17.45 39.79 -1.83
C LEU A 2 -18.39 41.00 -1.78
N PRO A 3 -19.60 40.94 -2.37
CA PRO A 3 -20.54 42.07 -2.36
C PRO A 3 -20.89 42.47 -0.92
N GLY A 4 -20.88 43.79 -0.62
CA GLY A 4 -21.39 44.34 0.64
C GLY A 4 -20.43 44.33 1.85
N LEU A 5 -19.18 43.87 1.72
CA LEU A 5 -18.20 43.87 2.83
C LEU A 5 -17.10 44.93 2.66
N GLY A 6 -16.82 45.66 3.73
CA GLY A 6 -15.71 46.62 3.77
C GLY A 6 -14.34 45.94 3.62
N ARG A 7 -13.35 46.65 3.06
CA ARG A 7 -11.99 46.11 2.80
C ARG A 7 -11.37 45.43 4.03
N ASN A 8 -11.52 46.03 5.22
CA ASN A 8 -10.98 45.48 6.47
C ASN A 8 -11.67 44.17 6.90
N GLN A 9 -12.98 44.07 6.68
CA GLN A 9 -13.74 42.83 6.96
C GLN A 9 -13.34 41.72 5.98
N VAL A 10 -13.21 42.04 4.69
CA VAL A 10 -12.74 41.09 3.67
C VAL A 10 -11.34 40.58 4.01
N ASN A 11 -10.44 41.47 4.42
CA ASN A 11 -9.09 41.10 4.84
C ASN A 11 -9.10 40.21 6.09
N ARG A 12 -9.95 40.51 7.09
CA ARG A 12 -10.11 39.68 8.29
C ARG A 12 -10.60 38.27 7.95
N ILE A 13 -11.63 38.16 7.10
CA ILE A 13 -12.19 36.88 6.67
C ILE A 13 -11.15 36.07 5.91
N LYS A 14 -10.43 36.69 4.95
CA LYS A 14 -9.35 36.03 4.20
C LYS A 14 -8.23 35.55 5.11
N ARG A 15 -7.88 36.30 6.15
CA ARG A 15 -6.81 35.95 7.10
C ARG A 15 -7.16 34.72 7.95
N ASN A 16 -8.44 34.56 8.29
CA ASN A 16 -8.96 33.47 9.11
C ASN A 16 -9.48 32.29 8.29
N ALA A 17 -9.60 32.43 6.97
CA ALA A 17 -10.09 31.38 6.09
C ALA A 17 -9.10 30.21 6.04
N LYS A 18 -9.60 29.00 6.31
CA LYS A 18 -8.82 27.75 6.18
C LYS A 18 -8.53 27.40 4.73
N PHE A 19 -9.38 27.86 3.82
CA PHE A 19 -9.27 27.64 2.39
C PHE A 19 -9.20 28.97 1.67
N SER A 20 -8.33 29.04 0.66
CA SER A 20 -8.28 30.17 -0.27
C SER A 20 -8.35 29.64 -1.69
N TYR A 21 -8.96 30.42 -2.58
CA TYR A 21 -9.08 30.10 -4.00
C TYR A 21 -8.23 31.11 -4.79
N ASP A 22 -7.37 30.59 -5.66
CA ASP A 22 -6.57 31.36 -6.61
C ASP A 22 -7.28 31.33 -7.97
N GLU A 23 -8.05 32.38 -8.25
CA GLU A 23 -8.81 32.55 -9.51
C GLU A 23 -7.91 32.50 -10.75
N LYS A 24 -6.67 32.98 -10.66
CA LYS A 24 -5.74 33.04 -11.81
C LYS A 24 -5.24 31.65 -12.22
N ARG A 25 -5.18 30.73 -11.26
CA ARG A 25 -4.63 29.38 -11.47
C ARG A 25 -5.66 28.28 -11.36
N ASP A 26 -6.92 28.61 -11.08
CA ASP A 26 -7.99 27.65 -10.77
C ASP A 26 -7.54 26.62 -9.70
N LYS A 27 -6.96 27.13 -8.61
CA LYS A 27 -6.40 26.31 -7.52
C LYS A 27 -7.03 26.63 -6.18
N VAL A 28 -7.32 25.59 -5.42
CA VAL A 28 -7.71 25.70 -4.01
C VAL A 28 -6.48 25.42 -3.15
N ASN A 29 -6.25 26.26 -2.16
CA ASN A 29 -5.17 26.11 -1.19
C ASN A 29 -5.75 25.97 0.22
N PHE A 30 -5.11 25.17 1.05
CA PHE A 30 -5.44 24.94 2.44
C PHE A 30 -4.36 25.51 3.35
N LYS A 31 -4.74 26.23 4.39
CA LYS A 31 -3.82 26.74 5.42
C LYS A 31 -3.92 25.87 6.68
N PRO A 32 -2.88 25.08 7.00
CA PRO A 32 -2.83 24.32 8.25
C PRO A 32 -2.77 25.27 9.46
N LYS A 33 -3.30 24.83 10.61
CA LYS A 33 -3.21 25.61 11.86
C LYS A 33 -1.77 25.80 12.34
N ASN A 34 -0.94 24.77 12.16
CA ASN A 34 0.41 24.70 12.71
C ASN A 34 1.50 24.98 11.66
N SER A 35 1.13 25.49 10.49
CA SER A 35 2.09 25.81 9.42
C SER A 35 1.76 27.15 8.79
N SER A 36 2.80 27.93 8.52
CA SER A 36 2.71 29.18 7.76
C SER A 36 2.50 28.94 6.26
N ASN A 37 2.84 27.74 5.76
CA ASN A 37 2.78 27.40 4.35
C ASN A 37 1.38 26.91 3.93
N TYR A 38 0.96 27.30 2.74
CA TYR A 38 -0.26 26.81 2.11
C TYR A 38 0.00 25.48 1.39
N LEU A 39 -0.93 24.55 1.53
CA LEU A 39 -0.94 23.26 0.84
C LEU A 39 -1.93 23.31 -0.32
N GLU A 40 -1.55 22.77 -1.48
CA GLU A 40 -2.45 22.68 -2.63
C GLU A 40 -3.52 21.62 -2.39
N VAL A 41 -4.77 21.93 -2.72
CA VAL A 41 -5.89 20.98 -2.65
C VAL A 41 -6.19 20.46 -4.06
N PRO A 42 -5.66 19.29 -4.45
CA PRO A 42 -5.84 18.77 -5.78
C PRO A 42 -7.29 18.32 -6.01
N LYS A 43 -7.77 18.57 -7.24
CA LYS A 43 -9.03 18.00 -7.75
C LYS A 43 -9.00 16.46 -7.64
N PRO A 44 -10.14 15.80 -7.38
CA PRO A 44 -10.21 14.35 -7.17
C PRO A 44 -9.46 13.53 -8.23
N ASP A 45 -9.59 13.89 -9.51
CA ASP A 45 -9.00 13.17 -10.65
C ASP A 45 -7.47 13.16 -10.64
N LYS A 46 -6.85 14.20 -10.04
CA LYS A 46 -5.40 14.31 -9.97
C LYS A 46 -4.79 13.54 -8.80
N ARG A 47 -5.58 13.18 -7.78
CA ARG A 47 -5.07 12.53 -6.56
C ARG A 47 -4.42 11.18 -6.85
N LEU A 48 -4.97 10.41 -7.80
CA LEU A 48 -4.38 9.13 -8.20
C LEU A 48 -3.00 9.31 -8.83
N SER A 49 -2.84 10.30 -9.72
CA SER A 49 -1.56 10.62 -10.35
C SER A 49 -0.52 11.09 -9.33
N ILE A 50 -0.94 11.85 -8.32
CA ILE A 50 -0.08 12.28 -7.20
C ILE A 50 0.38 11.06 -6.39
N ASN A 51 -0.54 10.20 -5.95
CA ASN A 51 -0.19 8.99 -5.20
C ASN A 51 0.80 8.12 -5.97
N LYS A 52 0.54 7.89 -7.27
CA LYS A 52 1.44 7.14 -8.16
C LYS A 52 2.81 7.78 -8.24
N LYS A 53 2.87 9.10 -8.49
CA LYS A 53 4.14 9.83 -8.60
C LYS A 53 5.00 9.67 -7.35
N PHE A 54 4.45 9.89 -6.16
CA PHE A 54 5.23 9.84 -4.92
C PHE A 54 5.59 8.42 -4.48
N HIS A 55 4.70 7.45 -4.72
CA HIS A 55 4.98 6.05 -4.43
C HIS A 55 6.05 5.47 -5.37
N SER A 56 5.95 5.72 -6.68
CA SER A 56 6.82 5.12 -7.70
C SER A 56 8.26 5.65 -7.72
N ILE A 57 8.61 6.64 -6.91
CA ILE A 57 10.02 7.09 -6.77
C ILE A 57 10.91 5.98 -6.21
N GLY A 58 10.37 5.13 -5.34
CA GLY A 58 11.13 4.04 -4.72
C GLY A 58 10.26 2.94 -4.13
N HIS A 59 9.00 2.84 -4.58
CA HIS A 59 8.01 1.94 -3.99
C HIS A 59 7.90 2.06 -2.47
N PHE A 60 7.96 3.30 -1.99
CA PHE A 60 7.98 3.59 -0.55
C PHE A 60 6.72 3.06 0.16
N ALA A 61 6.90 2.69 1.43
CA ALA A 61 5.80 2.35 2.31
C ALA A 61 4.80 3.51 2.47
N SER A 62 3.60 3.18 2.95
CA SER A 62 2.50 4.14 3.08
C SER A 62 2.91 5.40 3.87
N GLU A 63 3.55 5.26 5.03
CA GLU A 63 3.89 6.40 5.88
C GLU A 63 4.91 7.34 5.22
N SER A 64 5.95 6.78 4.60
CA SER A 64 6.95 7.57 3.86
C SER A 64 6.33 8.30 2.66
N THR A 65 5.38 7.65 1.97
CA THR A 65 4.65 8.25 0.85
C THR A 65 3.75 9.38 1.35
N ILE A 66 3.05 9.17 2.47
CA ILE A 66 2.20 10.17 3.12
C ILE A 66 3.00 11.41 3.52
N ASN A 67 4.15 11.22 4.19
CA ASN A 67 4.97 12.32 4.68
C ASN A 67 5.40 13.25 3.54
N ARG A 68 5.80 12.68 2.40
CA ARG A 68 6.16 13.46 1.20
C ARG A 68 4.98 14.19 0.55
N ILE A 69 3.80 13.58 0.56
CA ILE A 69 2.60 14.20 -0.03
C ILE A 69 2.11 15.36 0.85
N ILE A 70 2.10 15.19 2.17
CA ILE A 70 1.59 16.19 3.13
C ILE A 70 2.42 17.49 3.12
N GLU A 71 3.69 17.44 2.70
CA GLU A 71 4.52 18.63 2.53
C GLU A 71 3.97 19.63 1.49
N LYS A 72 3.22 19.14 0.48
CA LYS A 72 2.79 19.95 -0.67
C LYS A 72 1.28 19.96 -0.89
N TYR A 73 0.59 18.91 -0.47
CA TYR A 73 -0.81 18.69 -0.81
C TYR A 73 -1.65 18.40 0.43
N TRP A 74 -2.94 18.73 0.33
CA TRP A 74 -3.93 18.39 1.33
C TRP A 74 -5.26 17.99 0.69
N TRP A 75 -5.91 16.96 1.21
CA TRP A 75 -7.32 16.69 0.97
C TRP A 75 -7.93 15.87 2.11
N LYS A 76 -9.26 15.86 2.21
CA LYS A 76 -9.98 15.03 3.19
C LYS A 76 -9.65 13.55 2.98
N ASN A 77 -9.27 12.85 4.04
CA ASN A 77 -8.89 11.43 4.01
C ASN A 77 -7.60 11.09 3.21
N LEU A 78 -6.66 12.04 3.09
CA LEU A 78 -5.36 11.83 2.42
C LEU A 78 -4.67 10.55 2.87
N ARG A 79 -4.45 10.37 4.18
CA ARG A 79 -3.76 9.19 4.74
C ARG A 79 -4.41 7.87 4.29
N LYS A 80 -5.73 7.73 4.51
CA LYS A 80 -6.51 6.55 4.10
C LYS A 80 -6.44 6.29 2.59
N ASN A 81 -6.46 7.34 1.77
CA ASN A 81 -6.38 7.20 0.31
C ASN A 81 -4.99 6.72 -0.14
N VAL A 82 -3.92 7.27 0.44
CA VAL A 82 -2.55 6.86 0.13
C VAL A 82 -2.29 5.43 0.61
N GLU A 83 -2.70 5.08 1.83
CA GLU A 83 -2.59 3.71 2.34
C GLU A 83 -3.30 2.69 1.44
N LYS A 84 -4.53 3.00 1.01
CA LYS A 84 -5.28 2.14 0.09
C LYS A 84 -4.54 1.97 -1.24
N PHE A 85 -3.99 3.06 -1.78
CA PHE A 85 -3.23 3.02 -3.03
C PHE A 85 -1.98 2.14 -2.92
N VAL A 86 -1.17 2.34 -1.87
CA VAL A 86 0.07 1.57 -1.67
C VAL A 86 -0.22 0.09 -1.43
N LYS A 87 -1.26 -0.24 -0.63
CA LYS A 87 -1.69 -1.64 -0.40
C LYS A 87 -2.15 -2.36 -1.67
N GLN A 88 -2.57 -1.63 -2.69
CA GLN A 88 -3.02 -2.19 -3.97
C GLN A 88 -1.89 -2.24 -5.03
N CYS A 89 -0.67 -1.82 -4.69
CA CYS A 89 0.45 -1.86 -5.61
C CYS A 89 0.89 -3.30 -5.87
N LYS A 90 0.65 -3.80 -7.10
CA LYS A 90 1.01 -5.17 -7.51
C LYS A 90 2.51 -5.47 -7.36
N ILE A 91 3.37 -4.47 -7.61
CA ILE A 91 4.82 -4.61 -7.49
C ILE A 91 5.21 -4.84 -6.02
N CYS A 92 4.66 -4.03 -5.11
CA CYS A 92 4.89 -4.20 -3.68
C CYS A 92 4.31 -5.53 -3.18
N LEU A 93 3.09 -5.87 -3.58
CA LEU A 93 2.45 -7.12 -3.17
C LEU A 93 3.23 -8.36 -3.61
N ARG A 94 3.80 -8.35 -4.82
CA ARG A 94 4.61 -9.47 -5.33
C ARG A 94 5.94 -9.64 -4.59
N ASN A 95 6.54 -8.53 -4.16
CA ASN A 95 7.85 -8.52 -3.51
C ASN A 95 7.76 -8.53 -1.97
N GLN A 96 6.56 -8.40 -1.42
CA GLN A 96 6.36 -8.44 0.02
C GLN A 96 6.48 -9.90 0.49
N PRO A 97 7.39 -10.20 1.44
CA PRO A 97 7.45 -11.54 1.99
C PRO A 97 6.09 -11.89 2.59
N SER A 98 5.55 -13.04 2.21
CA SER A 98 4.36 -13.59 2.85
C SER A 98 4.62 -13.69 4.35
N LYS A 99 3.66 -13.24 5.17
CA LYS A 99 3.69 -13.59 6.59
C LYS A 99 3.71 -15.11 6.65
N VAL A 100 4.77 -15.67 7.21
CA VAL A 100 4.80 -17.09 7.57
C VAL A 100 3.76 -17.23 8.67
N LEU A 101 2.57 -17.69 8.30
CA LEU A 101 1.61 -18.18 9.27
C LEU A 101 2.14 -19.55 9.65
N ASP A 102 2.68 -19.64 10.87
CA ASP A 102 3.09 -20.92 11.41
C ASP A 102 1.84 -21.78 11.57
N HIS A 103 1.65 -22.69 10.62
CA HIS A 103 0.71 -23.79 10.77
C HIS A 103 1.56 -25.04 10.97
N PRO A 104 1.77 -25.47 12.21
CA PRO A 104 2.52 -26.69 12.44
C PRO A 104 1.82 -27.82 11.71
N ALA A 105 2.54 -28.52 10.84
CA ALA A 105 2.04 -29.71 10.20
C ALA A 105 1.74 -30.73 11.31
N GLN A 106 0.47 -31.11 11.45
CA GLN A 106 0.07 -32.16 12.39
C GLN A 106 0.00 -33.48 11.63
N TYR A 107 0.60 -34.51 12.20
CA TYR A 107 0.40 -35.86 11.68
C TYR A 107 -1.08 -36.25 11.86
N LEU A 108 -1.59 -37.01 10.90
CA LEU A 108 -2.93 -37.57 11.02
C LEU A 108 -2.91 -38.69 12.09
N LYS A 109 -3.96 -38.84 12.91
CA LYS A 109 -4.02 -39.88 13.96
C LYS A 109 -4.06 -41.28 13.36
N VAL A 110 -3.17 -42.18 13.77
CA VAL A 110 -3.20 -43.61 13.40
C VAL A 110 -3.95 -44.37 14.50
N THR A 111 -4.87 -45.24 14.12
CA THR A 111 -5.81 -45.95 15.00
C THR A 111 -5.60 -47.46 15.06
N GLY A 112 -4.78 -48.03 14.15
CA GLY A 112 -4.47 -49.45 14.12
C GLY A 112 -3.30 -49.81 13.19
N ILE A 113 -2.95 -51.08 13.15
CA ILE A 113 -1.94 -51.62 12.21
C ILE A 113 -2.54 -51.61 10.81
N PHE A 114 -1.74 -51.24 9.79
CA PHE A 114 -2.18 -51.05 8.39
C PHE A 114 -3.23 -49.96 8.18
N ASP A 115 -3.50 -49.13 9.19
CA ASP A 115 -4.44 -48.00 9.08
C ASP A 115 -3.90 -46.92 8.11
N ARG A 116 -2.57 -46.84 7.94
CA ARG A 116 -1.92 -46.04 6.90
C ARG A 116 -0.71 -46.72 6.31
N ILE A 117 -0.50 -46.44 5.03
CA ILE A 117 0.67 -46.83 4.27
C ILE A 117 1.22 -45.57 3.61
N GLY A 118 2.46 -45.21 3.93
CA GLY A 118 3.22 -44.19 3.22
C GLY A 118 3.94 -44.82 2.03
N ILE A 119 3.78 -44.24 0.84
CA ILE A 119 4.49 -44.69 -0.36
C ILE A 119 5.36 -43.55 -0.84
N ASP A 120 6.65 -43.84 -1.08
CA ASP A 120 7.59 -42.89 -1.65
C ASP A 120 8.44 -43.55 -2.75
N LEU A 121 8.97 -42.73 -3.66
CA LEU A 121 9.80 -43.15 -4.77
C LEU A 121 11.13 -42.38 -4.74
N VAL A 122 12.22 -43.12 -4.61
CA VAL A 122 13.56 -42.56 -4.79
C VAL A 122 14.02 -42.90 -6.20
N LEU A 123 14.15 -41.91 -7.06
CA LEU A 123 14.55 -42.07 -8.46
C LEU A 123 15.89 -41.37 -8.74
N GLY A 124 16.50 -41.67 -9.89
CA GLY A 124 17.77 -41.07 -10.31
C GLY A 124 19.00 -41.74 -9.71
N LEU A 125 18.85 -42.99 -9.27
CA LEU A 125 19.97 -43.82 -8.84
C LEU A 125 20.69 -44.40 -10.06
N PRO A 126 21.98 -44.80 -9.92
CA PRO A 126 22.68 -45.51 -10.97
C PRO A 126 21.90 -46.75 -11.41
N GLU A 127 21.83 -46.94 -12.72
CA GLU A 127 21.15 -48.09 -13.30
C GLU A 127 21.87 -49.38 -12.89
N THR A 128 21.12 -50.31 -12.30
CA THR A 128 21.61 -51.65 -12.01
C THR A 128 21.80 -52.44 -13.30
N VAL A 129 22.53 -53.56 -13.25
CA VAL A 129 22.68 -54.47 -14.40
C VAL A 129 21.32 -54.95 -14.96
N ASP A 130 20.31 -55.05 -14.10
CA ASP A 130 18.95 -55.48 -14.45
C ASP A 130 18.02 -54.31 -14.88
N GLY A 131 18.54 -53.08 -15.01
CA GLY A 131 17.79 -51.93 -15.52
C GLY A 131 16.98 -51.12 -14.49
N TYR A 132 17.08 -51.45 -13.19
CA TYR A 132 16.42 -50.66 -12.14
C TYR A 132 17.17 -49.35 -11.84
N ILE A 133 16.43 -48.25 -11.64
CA ILE A 133 16.95 -46.88 -11.47
C ILE A 133 16.46 -46.17 -10.20
N GLY A 134 15.81 -46.91 -9.30
CA GLY A 134 15.15 -46.34 -8.15
C GLY A 134 14.63 -47.36 -7.15
N LEU A 135 14.12 -46.85 -6.04
CA LEU A 135 13.57 -47.62 -4.92
C LEU A 135 12.11 -47.26 -4.71
N PHE A 136 11.28 -48.29 -4.51
CA PHE A 136 9.89 -48.14 -4.07
C PHE A 136 9.82 -48.36 -2.56
N VAL A 137 9.51 -47.31 -1.82
CA VAL A 137 9.51 -47.30 -0.36
C VAL A 137 8.08 -47.39 0.14
N ILE A 138 7.81 -48.34 1.03
CA ILE A 138 6.53 -48.54 1.71
C ILE A 138 6.79 -48.46 3.22
N VAL A 139 6.09 -47.57 3.93
CA VAL A 139 6.19 -47.35 5.38
C VAL A 139 4.84 -47.55 6.05
#